data_AF-A0A6N3B9M4-F1
#
_entry.id   AF-A0A6N3B9M4-F1
#
_cell.length_a   1.000
_cell.length_b   1.000
_cell.length_c   1.000
_cell.angle_alpha   90.00
_cell.angle_beta   90.00
_cell.angle_gamma   90.00
#
_symmetry.space_group_name_H-M   'P 1'
#
loop_
_entity.id
_entity.type
_entity.pdbx_description
1 polymer ?
#
loop_
_entity_poly.entity_id
_entity_poly.type
_entity_poly.pdbx_seq_one_letter_code
_entity_poly.pdbx_strand_id
1 'polypeptide(L)'
;MHILGLPTDIFNVYPATIKFKTYQARWQVGDIYVSGDARKTEDNPQGLGCYLVMTGRGCDDIFRILNNRNYTFGDMFRRCERRYGLDNFHFTRLDIAIDDKNEKPFFTIEQIKKKCEKEEFISNSEGYHFDESKFDDFDTAKTVYIGAGKSGLSYRFYDKDKEVCSKHNKTLDEVGSWKRTEM
;
A
#
# COMPACT_ATOMS: atom_id res chain seq x y z
N MET A 1 26.31 0.14 2.05
CA MET A 1 25.26 0.51 1.08
C MET A 1 23.93 0.58 1.83
N HIS A 2 23.21 1.70 1.74
CA HIS A 2 21.89 1.87 2.37
C HIS A 2 20.81 1.14 1.57
N ILE A 3 19.86 0.48 2.23
CA ILE A 3 18.84 -0.36 1.59
C ILE A 3 17.95 0.46 0.65
N LEU A 4 17.37 1.57 1.16
CA LEU A 4 16.48 2.44 0.39
C LEU A 4 17.24 3.35 -0.60
N GLY A 5 18.56 3.42 -0.50
CA GLY A 5 19.36 4.29 -1.35
C GLY A 5 19.10 5.80 -1.18
N LEU A 6 18.40 6.18 -0.10
CA LEU A 6 18.11 7.55 0.30
C LEU A 6 19.15 8.05 1.31
N PRO A 7 19.59 9.32 1.23
CA PRO A 7 20.34 9.98 2.30
C PRO A 7 19.56 9.98 3.62
N THR A 8 20.23 9.94 4.76
CA THR A 8 19.56 9.88 6.07
C THR A 8 19.14 11.25 6.60
N ASP A 9 19.79 12.31 6.14
CA ASP A 9 19.59 13.71 6.54
C ASP A 9 18.31 14.33 5.96
N ILE A 10 17.71 13.73 4.92
CA ILE A 10 16.42 14.17 4.38
C ILE A 10 15.21 13.75 5.22
N PHE A 11 15.43 12.85 6.20
CA PHE A 11 14.34 12.34 7.03
C PHE A 11 14.10 13.28 8.21
N ASN A 12 12.86 13.73 8.34
CA ASN A 12 12.40 14.36 9.58
C ASN A 12 12.29 13.30 10.67
N VAL A 13 12.81 13.61 11.86
CA VAL A 13 12.82 12.68 12.99
C VAL A 13 11.95 13.22 14.11
N TYR A 14 11.06 12.39 14.62
CA TYR A 14 10.21 12.76 15.75
C TYR A 14 9.81 11.54 16.59
N PRO A 15 9.47 11.74 17.88
CA PRO A 15 8.95 10.67 18.73
C PRO A 15 7.63 10.13 18.19
N ALA A 16 7.51 8.81 18.04
CA ALA A 16 6.28 8.18 17.59
C ALA A 16 6.24 6.70 18.01
N THR A 17 5.05 6.23 18.37
CA THR A 17 4.80 4.83 18.70
C THR A 17 4.00 4.13 17.61
N ILE A 18 4.20 2.82 17.49
CA ILE A 18 3.36 1.96 16.63
C ILE A 18 2.61 1.01 17.55
N LYS A 19 1.30 0.88 17.32
CA LYS A 19 0.45 -0.03 18.09
C LYS A 19 1.04 -1.43 18.07
N PHE A 20 1.17 -2.05 19.26
CA PHE A 20 1.75 -3.39 19.43
C PHE A 20 3.23 -3.54 19.07
N LYS A 21 3.99 -2.44 18.94
CA LYS A 21 5.45 -2.44 18.74
C LYS A 21 6.12 -1.58 19.80
N THR A 22 7.40 -1.81 20.03
CA THR A 22 8.20 -1.11 21.06
C THR A 22 8.96 0.11 20.53
N TYR A 23 8.81 0.46 19.26
CA TYR A 23 9.49 1.59 18.61
C TYR A 23 9.07 2.93 19.21
N GLN A 24 10.05 3.82 19.40
CA GLN A 24 9.88 5.11 20.06
C GLN A 24 10.14 6.30 19.14
N ALA A 25 10.83 6.07 18.02
CA ALA A 25 11.16 7.10 17.04
C ALA A 25 10.62 6.76 15.66
N ARG A 26 10.38 7.81 14.86
CA ARG A 26 10.05 7.71 13.43
C ARG A 26 10.90 8.68 12.62
N TRP A 27 11.49 8.14 11.56
CA TRP A 27 12.11 8.86 10.46
C TRP A 27 11.12 8.90 9.31
N GLN A 28 10.79 10.09 8.80
CA GLN A 28 9.85 10.24 7.70
C GLN A 28 10.37 11.17 6.62
N VAL A 29 10.18 10.77 5.36
CA VAL A 29 10.28 11.64 4.19
C VAL A 29 9.07 11.35 3.29
N GLY A 30 8.22 12.36 3.09
CA GLY A 30 6.97 12.21 2.34
C GLY A 30 6.12 11.04 2.88
N ASP A 31 5.88 10.07 2.01
CA ASP A 31 5.06 8.87 2.24
C ASP A 31 5.87 7.61 2.63
N ILE A 32 7.14 7.79 3.01
CA ILE A 32 8.05 6.74 3.47
C ILE A 32 8.39 6.99 4.93
N TYR A 33 8.17 5.97 5.77
CA TYR A 33 8.37 6.04 7.21
C TYR A 33 9.19 4.85 7.68
N VAL A 34 10.19 5.10 8.52
CA VAL A 34 10.90 4.05 9.25
C VAL A 34 10.66 4.33 10.73
N SER A 35 10.07 3.38 11.45
CA SER A 35 10.04 3.43 12.91
C SER A 35 11.13 2.54 13.50
N GLY A 36 11.77 2.99 14.56
CA GLY A 36 12.92 2.33 15.16
C GLY A 36 13.13 2.80 16.59
N ASP A 37 14.35 2.64 17.10
CA ASP A 37 14.68 2.91 18.50
C ASP A 37 13.74 2.16 19.43
N ALA A 38 13.79 0.83 19.35
CA ALA A 38 12.92 -0.02 20.14
C ALA A 38 13.29 0.11 21.62
N ARG A 39 12.27 0.23 22.49
CA ARG A 39 12.47 0.18 23.93
C ARG A 39 13.27 -1.08 24.28
N LYS A 40 14.39 -0.89 24.97
CA LYS A 40 15.23 -1.99 25.44
C LYS A 40 14.45 -2.87 26.42
N THR A 41 14.52 -4.18 26.21
CA THR A 41 13.92 -5.21 27.07
C THR A 41 14.97 -6.28 27.38
N GLU A 42 14.66 -7.23 28.26
CA GLU A 42 15.53 -8.39 28.51
C GLU A 42 15.78 -9.19 27.21
N ASP A 43 14.72 -9.39 26.41
CA ASP A 43 14.79 -10.09 25.11
C ASP A 43 15.41 -9.26 23.96
N ASN A 44 15.46 -7.92 24.12
CA ASN A 44 16.06 -7.00 23.14
C ASN A 44 16.86 -5.90 23.86
N PRO A 45 18.00 -6.24 24.48
CA PRO A 45 18.75 -5.32 25.33
C PRO A 45 19.39 -4.18 24.54
N GLN A 46 19.56 -4.39 23.23
CA GLN A 46 20.15 -3.42 22.31
C GLN A 46 19.09 -2.53 21.64
N GLY A 47 17.80 -2.81 21.81
CA GLY A 47 16.72 -2.04 21.16
C GLY A 47 16.76 -2.13 19.63
N LEU A 48 17.21 -3.28 19.09
CA LEU A 48 17.35 -3.50 17.67
C LEU A 48 15.99 -3.71 16.99
N GLY A 49 15.98 -3.46 15.68
CA GLY A 49 14.82 -3.64 14.82
C GLY A 49 14.32 -2.32 14.24
N CYS A 50 13.61 -2.42 13.13
CA CYS A 50 12.93 -1.28 12.53
C CYS A 50 11.66 -1.76 11.81
N TYR A 51 10.77 -0.82 11.53
CA TYR A 51 9.53 -1.05 10.82
C TYR A 51 9.41 -0.04 9.68
N LEU A 52 9.54 -0.52 8.45
CA LEU A 52 9.42 0.28 7.25
C LEU A 52 7.96 0.27 6.77
N VAL A 53 7.41 1.44 6.51
CA VAL A 53 6.12 1.65 5.87
C VAL A 53 6.31 2.53 4.64
N MET A 54 5.75 2.10 3.52
CA MET A 54 5.65 2.88 2.29
C MET A 54 4.19 2.84 1.85
N THR A 55 3.55 4.00 1.71
CA THR A 55 2.20 4.05 1.09
C THR A 55 2.32 3.87 -0.42
N GLY A 56 1.19 3.79 -1.14
CA GLY A 56 1.21 3.72 -2.61
C GLY A 56 2.08 4.81 -3.27
N ARG A 57 2.00 6.06 -2.77
CA ARG A 57 2.86 7.16 -3.26
C ARG A 57 4.32 6.97 -2.87
N GLY A 58 4.59 6.48 -1.66
CA GLY A 58 5.96 6.15 -1.24
C GLY A 58 6.57 5.03 -2.07
N CYS A 59 5.77 4.05 -2.50
CA CYS A 59 6.19 3.01 -3.45
C CYS A 59 6.48 3.61 -4.83
N ASP A 60 5.68 4.56 -5.33
CA ASP A 60 5.96 5.25 -6.60
C ASP A 60 7.30 6.02 -6.55
N ASP A 61 7.59 6.70 -5.45
CA ASP A 61 8.85 7.42 -5.24
C ASP A 61 10.05 6.46 -5.22
N ILE A 62 9.95 5.37 -4.44
CA ILE A 62 11.00 4.34 -4.38
C ILE A 62 11.17 3.65 -5.73
N PHE A 63 10.08 3.35 -6.44
CA PHE A 63 10.14 2.78 -7.78
C PHE A 63 10.97 3.64 -8.72
N ARG A 64 10.73 4.95 -8.76
CA ARG A 64 11.50 5.89 -9.60
C ARG A 64 12.99 5.90 -9.23
N ILE A 65 13.31 5.89 -7.93
CA ILE A 65 14.70 5.85 -7.45
C ILE A 65 15.40 4.55 -7.86
N LEU A 66 14.74 3.41 -7.67
CA LEU A 66 15.27 2.11 -8.05
C LEU A 66 15.45 2.00 -9.55
N ASN A 67 14.44 2.40 -10.33
CA ASN A 67 14.46 2.37 -11.79
C ASN A 67 15.58 3.24 -12.37
N ASN A 68 15.77 4.46 -11.85
CA ASN A 68 16.88 5.35 -12.25
C ASN A 68 18.27 4.75 -11.97
N ARG A 69 18.35 3.72 -11.13
CA ARG A 69 19.58 2.99 -10.80
C ARG A 69 19.60 1.58 -11.40
N ASN A 70 18.70 1.27 -12.34
CA ASN A 70 18.52 -0.06 -12.92
C ASN A 70 18.30 -1.17 -11.88
N TYR A 71 17.54 -0.87 -10.83
CA TYR A 71 17.13 -1.82 -9.80
C TYR A 71 15.61 -1.96 -9.75
N THR A 72 15.17 -3.07 -9.18
CA THR A 72 13.77 -3.39 -8.92
C THR A 72 13.46 -3.44 -7.43
N PHE A 73 12.17 -3.48 -7.06
CA PHE A 73 11.77 -3.82 -5.69
C PHE A 73 12.33 -5.17 -5.25
N GLY A 74 12.42 -6.16 -6.16
CA GLY A 74 13.04 -7.46 -5.87
C GLY A 74 14.50 -7.34 -5.47
N ASP A 75 15.26 -6.43 -6.09
CA ASP A 75 16.65 -6.16 -5.69
C ASP A 75 16.74 -5.50 -4.32
N MET A 76 15.80 -4.60 -4.01
CA MET A 76 15.69 -4.00 -2.67
C MET A 76 15.36 -5.06 -1.61
N PHE A 77 14.40 -5.95 -1.87
CA PHE A 77 14.05 -7.05 -0.96
C PHE A 77 15.23 -7.99 -0.73
N ARG A 78 15.96 -8.35 -1.79
CA ARG A 78 17.18 -9.16 -1.67
C ARG A 78 18.26 -8.48 -0.82
N ARG A 79 18.35 -7.15 -0.85
CA ARG A 79 19.26 -6.40 0.04
C ARG A 79 18.80 -6.46 1.49
N CYS A 80 17.49 -6.38 1.76
CA CYS A 80 16.95 -6.57 3.10
C CYS A 80 17.28 -7.96 3.63
N GLU A 81 16.99 -9.01 2.85
CA GLU A 81 17.31 -10.40 3.20
C GLU A 81 18.80 -10.59 3.48
N ARG A 82 19.68 -10.07 2.63
CA ARG A 82 21.14 -10.14 2.86
C ARG A 82 21.60 -9.39 4.10
N ARG A 83 20.94 -8.29 4.46
CA ARG A 83 21.34 -7.42 5.58
C ARG A 83 20.83 -7.92 6.93
N TYR A 84 19.63 -8.50 6.96
CA TYR A 84 18.94 -8.90 8.19
C TYR A 84 18.83 -10.42 8.37
N GLY A 85 18.99 -11.20 7.30
CA GLY A 85 18.75 -12.64 7.29
C GLY A 85 17.27 -12.97 7.08
N LEU A 86 17.00 -14.18 6.58
CA LEU A 86 15.64 -14.67 6.30
C LEU A 86 14.78 -14.75 7.57
N ASP A 87 15.40 -15.05 8.72
CA ASP A 87 14.68 -15.18 9.99
C ASP A 87 14.35 -13.83 10.65
N ASN A 88 14.91 -12.71 10.18
CA ASN A 88 14.68 -11.38 10.77
C ASN A 88 14.08 -10.36 9.79
N PHE A 89 13.88 -10.73 8.52
CA PHE A 89 13.21 -9.90 7.53
C PHE A 89 11.82 -10.46 7.23
N HIS A 90 10.79 -9.68 7.55
CA HIS A 90 9.40 -10.12 7.39
C HIS A 90 8.57 -9.04 6.70
N PHE A 91 7.81 -9.46 5.69
CA PHE A 91 6.70 -8.66 5.18
C PHE A 91 5.52 -8.83 6.13
N THR A 92 5.18 -7.76 6.85
CA THR A 92 3.94 -7.75 7.65
C THR A 92 2.71 -7.42 6.80
N ARG A 93 2.92 -6.77 5.65
CA ARG A 93 1.91 -6.41 4.66
C ARG A 93 2.61 -6.09 3.33
N LEU A 94 2.05 -6.58 2.23
CA LEU A 94 2.48 -6.27 0.87
C LEU A 94 1.22 -6.18 0.02
N ASP A 95 0.92 -4.99 -0.49
CA ASP A 95 -0.23 -4.77 -1.36
C ASP A 95 0.25 -4.79 -2.82
N ILE A 96 -0.35 -5.62 -3.66
CA ILE A 96 -0.07 -5.65 -5.11
C ILE A 96 -1.25 -5.01 -5.85
N ALA A 97 -0.96 -4.12 -6.80
CA ALA A 97 -1.98 -3.42 -7.58
C ALA A 97 -1.91 -3.78 -9.07
N ILE A 98 -3.08 -3.94 -9.69
CA ILE A 98 -3.25 -4.07 -11.14
C ILE A 98 -4.13 -2.91 -11.61
N ASP A 99 -3.62 -2.17 -12.58
CA ASP A 99 -4.30 -1.05 -13.22
C ASP A 99 -4.90 -1.47 -14.56
N ASP A 100 -6.22 -1.48 -14.64
CA ASP A 100 -6.96 -1.59 -15.90
C ASP A 100 -7.22 -0.18 -16.44
N LYS A 101 -6.45 0.20 -17.47
CA LYS A 101 -6.55 1.49 -18.18
C LYS A 101 -7.12 1.34 -19.59
N ASN A 102 -7.81 0.24 -19.88
CA ASN A 102 -8.45 0.07 -21.18
C ASN A 102 -9.62 1.05 -21.33
N GLU A 103 -9.84 1.54 -22.56
CA GLU A 103 -10.99 2.40 -22.89
C GLU A 103 -12.31 1.75 -22.45
N LYS A 104 -12.43 0.45 -22.75
CA LYS A 104 -13.45 -0.42 -22.16
C LYS A 104 -12.79 -1.30 -21.09
N PRO A 105 -13.09 -1.12 -19.80
CA PRO A 105 -12.51 -1.94 -18.74
C PRO A 105 -12.99 -3.40 -18.85
N PHE A 106 -12.17 -4.33 -18.37
CA PHE A 106 -12.52 -5.76 -18.30
C PHE A 106 -13.77 -5.99 -17.44
N PHE A 107 -13.92 -5.19 -16.39
CA PHE A 107 -15.10 -5.13 -15.55
C PHE A 107 -15.27 -3.74 -14.96
N THR A 108 -16.52 -3.39 -14.69
CA THR A 108 -16.88 -2.24 -13.87
C THR A 108 -16.99 -2.66 -12.41
N ILE A 109 -16.82 -1.72 -11.49
CA ILE A 109 -16.98 -2.00 -10.06
C ILE A 109 -18.41 -2.45 -9.74
N GLU A 110 -19.39 -1.93 -10.47
CA GLU A 110 -20.79 -2.34 -10.38
C GLU A 110 -21.02 -3.81 -10.79
N GLN A 111 -20.29 -4.32 -11.80
CA GLN A 111 -20.36 -5.74 -12.15
C GLN A 111 -19.80 -6.62 -11.03
N ILE A 112 -18.71 -6.21 -10.38
CA ILE A 112 -18.15 -6.94 -9.23
C ILE A 112 -19.11 -6.91 -8.04
N LYS A 113 -19.68 -5.74 -7.72
CA LYS A 113 -20.70 -5.57 -6.69
C LYS A 113 -21.87 -6.53 -6.88
N LYS A 114 -22.46 -6.57 -8.08
CA LYS A 114 -23.57 -7.48 -8.42
C LYS A 114 -23.21 -8.95 -8.27
N LYS A 115 -21.96 -9.34 -8.54
CA LYS A 115 -21.50 -10.72 -8.31
C LYS A 115 -21.44 -11.04 -6.82
N CYS A 116 -20.93 -10.13 -6.00
CA CYS A 116 -20.91 -10.28 -4.55
C CYS A 116 -22.33 -10.34 -3.95
N GLU A 117 -23.26 -9.48 -4.40
CA GLU A 117 -24.67 -9.49 -3.95
C GLU A 117 -25.42 -10.79 -4.30
N LYS A 118 -25.00 -11.45 -5.39
CA LYS A 118 -25.54 -12.77 -5.81
C LYS A 118 -24.78 -13.95 -5.22
N GLU A 119 -23.82 -13.70 -4.33
CA GLU A 119 -22.96 -14.73 -3.74
C GLU A 119 -22.15 -15.52 -4.80
N GLU A 120 -21.84 -14.90 -5.95
CA GLU A 120 -21.09 -15.50 -7.06
C GLU A 120 -19.56 -15.35 -6.88
N PHE A 121 -19.05 -15.59 -5.66
CA PHE A 121 -17.61 -15.56 -5.36
C PHE A 121 -17.25 -16.56 -4.27
N ILE A 122 -15.99 -17.01 -4.27
CA ILE A 122 -15.42 -17.88 -3.23
C ILE A 122 -14.17 -17.21 -2.69
N SER A 123 -14.09 -17.03 -1.37
CA SER A 123 -12.98 -16.37 -0.70
C SER A 123 -12.73 -17.01 0.68
N ASN A 124 -11.53 -16.84 1.22
CA ASN A 124 -11.16 -17.33 2.56
C ASN A 124 -11.97 -16.67 3.69
N SER A 125 -12.63 -15.54 3.42
CA SER A 125 -13.65 -14.98 4.31
C SER A 125 -14.92 -14.67 3.52
N GLU A 126 -16.07 -14.99 4.10
CA GLU A 126 -17.37 -14.76 3.46
C GLU A 126 -17.78 -13.28 3.44
N GLY A 127 -17.05 -12.41 4.15
CA GLY A 127 -17.34 -10.99 4.21
C GLY A 127 -16.92 -10.21 2.95
N TYR A 128 -17.85 -9.42 2.42
CA TYR A 128 -17.58 -8.33 1.50
C TYR A 128 -18.15 -7.01 2.06
N HIS A 129 -17.62 -5.90 1.58
CA HIS A 129 -18.10 -4.56 1.93
C HIS A 129 -18.09 -3.67 0.71
N PHE A 130 -19.06 -2.76 0.63
CA PHE A 130 -19.17 -1.80 -0.46
C PHE A 130 -19.17 -0.39 0.10
N ASP A 131 -18.32 0.44 -0.49
CA ASP A 131 -18.29 1.88 -0.24
C ASP A 131 -18.70 2.61 -1.51
N GLU A 132 -19.58 3.58 -1.35
CA GLU A 132 -19.92 4.55 -2.39
C GLU A 132 -19.73 5.96 -1.83
N SER A 133 -19.05 6.81 -2.59
CA SER A 133 -18.81 8.20 -2.24
C SER A 133 -19.26 9.11 -3.38
N LYS A 134 -19.82 10.28 -3.03
CA LYS A 134 -20.23 11.27 -4.04
C LYS A 134 -19.00 11.68 -4.86
N PHE A 135 -19.10 11.59 -6.19
CA PHE A 135 -18.07 12.08 -7.11
C PHE A 135 -18.50 13.39 -7.74
N ASP A 136 -19.70 13.43 -8.34
CA ASP A 136 -20.36 14.65 -8.80
C ASP A 136 -21.86 14.61 -8.43
N ASP A 137 -22.68 15.50 -8.98
CA ASP A 137 -24.11 15.58 -8.65
C ASP A 137 -24.94 14.38 -9.11
N PHE A 138 -24.45 13.60 -10.07
CA PHE A 138 -25.17 12.47 -10.67
C PHE A 138 -24.39 11.14 -10.62
N ASP A 139 -23.13 11.16 -10.16
CA ASP A 139 -22.24 10.01 -10.17
C ASP A 139 -21.55 9.78 -8.81
N THR A 140 -21.29 8.51 -8.51
CA THR A 140 -20.60 8.04 -7.30
C THR A 140 -19.35 7.25 -7.66
N ALA A 141 -18.28 7.42 -6.87
CA ALA A 141 -17.11 6.56 -6.92
C ALA A 141 -17.36 5.32 -6.07
N LYS A 142 -17.17 4.15 -6.66
CA LYS A 142 -17.51 2.86 -6.05
C LYS A 142 -16.24 2.11 -5.66
N THR A 143 -16.31 1.41 -4.54
CA THR A 143 -15.28 0.51 -4.04
C THR A 143 -15.91 -0.76 -3.51
N VAL A 144 -15.36 -1.91 -3.89
CA VAL A 144 -15.74 -3.24 -3.39
C VAL A 144 -14.54 -3.82 -2.65
N TYR A 145 -14.77 -4.29 -1.42
CA TYR A 145 -13.83 -5.07 -0.64
C TYR A 145 -14.32 -6.51 -0.54
N ILE A 146 -13.44 -7.47 -0.76
CA ILE A 146 -13.70 -8.90 -0.52
C ILE A 146 -12.59 -9.40 0.40
N GLY A 147 -12.92 -9.91 1.58
CA GLY A 147 -11.92 -10.15 2.61
C GLY A 147 -12.10 -9.24 3.82
N ALA A 148 -11.82 -9.75 5.01
CA ALA A 148 -11.68 -8.89 6.19
C ALA A 148 -10.34 -8.13 6.14
N GLY A 149 -10.29 -6.84 6.49
CA GLY A 149 -9.02 -6.09 6.50
C GLY A 149 -7.93 -6.62 7.47
N LYS A 150 -8.23 -7.65 8.27
CA LYS A 150 -7.29 -8.36 9.16
C LYS A 150 -6.96 -9.78 8.68
N SER A 151 -7.58 -10.29 7.61
CA SER A 151 -7.21 -11.59 7.05
C SER A 151 -5.85 -11.52 6.37
N GLY A 152 -5.21 -12.69 6.16
CA GLY A 152 -3.93 -12.76 5.47
C GLY A 152 -3.97 -12.38 3.98
N LEU A 153 -5.16 -12.17 3.42
CA LEU A 153 -5.40 -11.73 2.05
C LEU A 153 -6.75 -10.99 1.98
N SER A 154 -6.82 -9.88 1.25
CA SER A 154 -8.05 -9.13 1.01
C SER A 154 -7.97 -8.42 -0.33
N TYR A 155 -9.06 -8.37 -1.09
CA TYR A 155 -9.12 -7.68 -2.37
C TYR A 155 -9.86 -6.35 -2.23
N ARG A 156 -9.40 -5.33 -2.97
CA ARG A 156 -10.11 -4.08 -3.20
C ARG A 156 -10.23 -3.80 -4.69
N PHE A 157 -11.44 -3.60 -5.18
CA PHE A 157 -11.73 -3.17 -6.55
C PHE A 157 -12.36 -1.79 -6.50
N TYR A 158 -11.85 -0.82 -7.26
CA TYR A 158 -12.40 0.53 -7.19
C TYR A 158 -12.17 1.38 -8.44
N ASP A 159 -12.97 2.43 -8.55
CA ASP A 159 -12.88 3.47 -9.57
C ASP A 159 -11.65 4.37 -9.31
N LYS A 160 -10.50 3.97 -9.86
CA LYS A 160 -9.23 4.69 -9.65
C LYS A 160 -9.21 6.02 -10.40
N ASP A 161 -9.84 6.08 -11.57
CA ASP A 161 -10.09 7.30 -12.33
C ASP A 161 -10.74 8.38 -11.46
N LYS A 162 -11.84 8.05 -10.80
CA LYS A 162 -12.56 8.95 -9.90
C LYS A 162 -11.73 9.33 -8.69
N GLU A 163 -11.01 8.38 -8.07
CA GLU A 163 -10.11 8.69 -6.95
C GLU A 163 -9.03 9.71 -7.35
N VAL A 164 -8.43 9.53 -8.53
CA VAL A 164 -7.38 10.41 -9.06
C VAL A 164 -7.95 11.78 -9.40
N CYS A 165 -9.12 11.85 -10.05
CA CYS A 165 -9.82 13.10 -10.35
C CYS A 165 -10.05 13.91 -9.06
N SER A 166 -10.59 13.29 -8.02
CA SER A 166 -10.86 13.96 -6.74
C SER A 166 -9.60 14.40 -6.01
N LYS A 167 -8.52 13.59 -6.02
CA LYS A 167 -7.27 13.90 -5.31
C LYS A 167 -6.41 14.95 -6.01
N HIS A 168 -6.47 15.01 -7.34
CA HIS A 168 -5.59 15.85 -8.15
C HIS A 168 -6.32 16.96 -8.90
N ASN A 169 -7.62 17.14 -8.65
CA ASN A 169 -8.48 18.12 -9.31
C ASN A 169 -8.38 18.05 -10.84
N LYS A 170 -8.55 16.85 -11.37
CA LYS A 170 -8.53 16.54 -12.81
C LYS A 170 -9.91 16.11 -13.29
N THR A 171 -10.17 16.25 -14.58
CA THR A 171 -11.39 15.75 -15.21
C THR A 171 -11.26 14.28 -15.60
N LEU A 172 -12.40 13.59 -15.79
CA LEU A 172 -12.40 12.20 -16.28
C LEU A 172 -11.79 12.09 -17.68
N ASP A 173 -11.97 13.11 -18.54
CA ASP A 173 -11.39 13.13 -19.88
C ASP A 173 -9.85 13.18 -19.84
N GLU A 174 -9.28 13.90 -18.87
CA GLU A 174 -7.83 13.97 -18.67
C GLU A 174 -7.23 12.66 -18.13
N VAL A 175 -8.00 11.93 -17.31
CA VAL A 175 -7.53 10.72 -16.63
C VAL A 175 -7.78 9.46 -17.46
N GLY A 176 -8.88 9.43 -18.22
CA GLY A 176 -9.38 8.25 -18.93
C GLY A 176 -9.95 7.17 -18.00
N SER A 177 -10.51 6.12 -18.60
CA SER A 177 -11.00 4.95 -17.87
C SER A 177 -9.87 4.31 -17.06
N TRP A 178 -10.08 4.15 -15.75
CA TRP A 178 -9.10 3.53 -14.88
C TRP A 178 -9.75 2.81 -13.71
N LYS A 179 -9.69 1.47 -13.71
CA LYS A 179 -10.08 0.62 -12.56
C LYS A 179 -8.84 0.02 -11.93
N ARG A 180 -8.83 -0.10 -10.61
CA ARG A 180 -7.74 -0.75 -9.89
C ARG A 180 -8.24 -1.91 -9.06
N THR A 181 -7.47 -2.98 -9.12
CA THR A 181 -7.54 -4.11 -8.21
C THR A 181 -6.31 -4.07 -7.29
N GLU A 182 -6.50 -4.08 -5.98
CA GLU A 182 -5.46 -4.25 -4.96
C GLU A 182 -5.68 -5.58 -4.22
N MET A 183 -4.60 -6.27 -3.84
CA MET A 183 -4.59 -7.53 -3.07
C MET A 183 -3.54 -7.51 -1.97
#